data_AF-A0A521T5A1-F1
#
_entry.id   AF-A0A521T5A1-F1
#
_cell.length_a   1.000
_cell.length_b   1.000
_cell.length_c   1.000
_cell.angle_alpha   90.00
_cell.angle_beta   90.00
_cell.angle_gamma   90.00
#
_symmetry.space_group_name_H-M   'P 1'
#
loop_
_entity.id
_entity.type
_entity.pdbx_description
1 polymer ?
#
loop_
_entity_poly.entity_id
_entity_poly.type
_entity_poly.pdbx_seq_one_letter_code
_entity_poly.pdbx_strand_id
1 'polypeptide(L)'
;MTGMRYAAFMIAIAIGVALGLLYGWVVSPVELVDTAPSTLRIDFKADYVLMVAEAYNVNRDLDGAARKIGPLGGEPYETILTVQQFGASAGYDERDLLLLGSLGEALRDWVPGQELQATPTP
;
A
#
# COMPACT_ATOMS: atom_id res chain seq x y z
N MET A 1 49.00 -6.56 -35.46
CA MET A 1 48.12 -7.66 -34.98
C MET A 1 47.57 -7.44 -33.57
N THR A 2 47.40 -6.19 -33.11
CA THR A 2 46.95 -5.90 -31.73
C THR A 2 45.44 -5.66 -31.63
N GLY A 3 44.83 -5.08 -32.68
CA GLY A 3 43.38 -4.76 -32.70
C GLY A 3 42.46 -5.98 -32.59
N MET A 4 42.86 -7.13 -33.15
CA MET A 4 42.06 -8.37 -33.09
C MET A 4 41.87 -8.88 -31.66
N ARG A 5 42.87 -8.68 -30.79
CA ARG A 5 42.82 -9.12 -29.38
C ARG A 5 41.86 -8.26 -28.57
N TYR A 6 41.83 -6.96 -28.83
CA TYR A 6 40.88 -6.04 -28.19
C TYR A 6 39.44 -6.27 -28.68
N ALA A 7 39.25 -6.56 -29.97
CA ALA A 7 37.93 -6.92 -30.50
C ALA A 7 37.40 -8.21 -29.86
N ALA A 8 38.23 -9.26 -29.76
CA ALA A 8 37.85 -10.51 -29.11
C ALA A 8 37.51 -10.31 -27.62
N PHE A 9 38.28 -9.46 -26.92
CA PHE A 9 38.00 -9.11 -25.52
C PHE A 9 36.65 -8.39 -25.34
N MET A 10 36.34 -7.43 -26.21
CA MET A 10 35.05 -6.72 -26.19
C MET A 10 33.87 -7.66 -26.49
N ILE A 11 34.04 -8.59 -27.44
CA ILE A 11 33.01 -9.58 -27.75
C ILE A 11 32.76 -10.51 -26.56
N ALA A 12 33.81 -10.96 -25.88
CA ALA A 12 33.66 -11.81 -24.69
C ALA A 12 32.89 -11.09 -23.56
N ILE A 13 33.17 -9.80 -23.33
CA ILE A 13 32.43 -8.98 -22.36
C ILE A 13 30.97 -8.82 -22.79
N ALA A 14 30.72 -8.49 -24.06
CA ALA A 14 29.36 -8.31 -24.57
C ALA A 14 28.52 -9.59 -24.42
N ILE A 15 29.12 -10.76 -24.70
CA ILE A 15 28.49 -12.06 -24.48
C ILE A 15 28.22 -12.30 -22.99
N GLY A 16 29.18 -12.01 -22.12
CA GLY A 16 29.00 -12.15 -20.66
C GLY A 16 27.85 -11.29 -20.12
N VAL A 17 27.77 -10.03 -20.57
CA VAL A 17 26.67 -9.12 -20.19
C VAL A 17 25.34 -9.62 -20.73
N ALA A 18 25.29 -10.01 -22.01
CA ALA A 18 24.06 -10.52 -22.63
C ALA A 18 23.54 -11.77 -21.90
N LEU A 19 24.42 -12.71 -21.57
CA LEU A 19 24.07 -13.92 -20.82
C LEU A 19 23.64 -13.61 -19.38
N GLY A 20 24.35 -12.72 -18.69
CA GLY A 20 23.99 -12.30 -17.33
C GLY A 20 22.63 -11.62 -17.26
N LEU A 21 22.31 -10.77 -18.25
CA LEU A 21 21.03 -10.09 -18.34
C LEU A 21 19.89 -11.05 -18.70
N LEU A 22 20.13 -11.96 -19.65
CA LEU A 22 19.18 -13.02 -20.00
C LEU A 22 18.86 -13.89 -18.78
N TYR A 23 19.89 -14.29 -18.02
CA TYR A 23 19.72 -15.10 -16.82
C TYR A 23 18.93 -14.35 -15.73
N GLY A 24 19.33 -13.11 -15.43
CA GLY A 24 18.65 -12.29 -14.42
C GLY A 24 17.19 -11.99 -14.76
N TRP A 25 16.85 -11.83 -16.04
CA TRP A 25 15.49 -11.49 -16.45
C TRP A 25 14.58 -12.72 -16.61
N VAL A 26 15.07 -13.80 -17.23
CA VAL A 26 14.24 -14.95 -17.62
C VAL A 26 14.23 -16.04 -16.56
N VAL A 27 15.35 -16.26 -15.86
CA VAL A 27 15.48 -17.39 -14.90
C VAL A 27 15.07 -16.98 -13.50
N SER A 28 15.35 -15.73 -13.10
CA SER A 28 15.00 -15.19 -11.79
C SER A 28 14.37 -13.81 -11.92
N PRO A 29 13.20 -13.69 -12.60
CA PRO A 29 12.46 -12.44 -12.60
C PRO A 29 12.27 -11.97 -11.16
N VAL A 30 12.39 -10.66 -10.91
CA VAL A 30 12.12 -10.12 -9.58
C VAL A 30 10.64 -10.31 -9.28
N GLU A 31 10.35 -11.36 -8.53
CA GLU A 31 9.05 -11.60 -7.97
C GLU A 31 8.90 -10.61 -6.82
N LEU A 32 8.29 -9.44 -7.10
CA LEU A 32 7.66 -8.58 -6.09
C LEU A 32 6.41 -9.30 -5.53
N VAL A 33 6.64 -10.50 -5.02
CA VAL A 33 5.64 -11.35 -4.41
C VAL A 33 5.78 -11.08 -2.92
N ASP A 34 4.70 -10.61 -2.31
CA ASP A 34 4.58 -10.42 -0.86
C ASP A 34 5.12 -9.11 -0.23
N THR A 35 5.04 -7.96 -0.91
CA THR A 35 4.93 -6.72 -0.13
C THR A 35 3.53 -6.66 0.48
N ALA A 36 3.38 -7.24 1.67
CA ALA A 36 2.14 -7.16 2.44
C ALA A 36 1.69 -5.68 2.50
N PRO A 37 0.39 -5.36 2.48
CA PRO A 37 -0.08 -3.97 2.55
C PRO A 37 0.45 -3.19 3.77
N SER A 38 0.90 -3.91 4.79
CA SER A 38 1.62 -3.37 5.95
C SER A 38 2.98 -2.74 5.63
N THR A 39 3.66 -3.15 4.55
CA THR A 39 4.96 -2.61 4.13
C THR A 39 4.85 -1.40 3.22
N LEU A 40 3.64 -0.94 2.90
CA LEU A 40 3.44 0.32 2.15
C LEU A 40 4.10 1.48 2.89
N ARG A 41 4.68 2.42 2.14
CA ARG A 41 5.09 3.70 2.70
C ARG A 41 3.86 4.50 3.15
N ILE A 42 4.07 5.38 4.12
CA ILE A 42 2.99 6.13 4.78
C ILE A 42 2.18 7.01 3.81
N ASP A 43 2.81 7.56 2.78
CA ASP A 43 2.14 8.34 1.73
C ASP A 43 1.10 7.48 0.98
N PHE A 44 1.46 6.28 0.55
CA PHE A 44 0.51 5.38 -0.11
C PHE A 44 -0.58 4.86 0.84
N LYS A 45 -0.24 4.63 2.12
CA LYS A 45 -1.25 4.28 3.13
C LYS A 45 -2.25 5.41 3.32
N ALA A 46 -1.77 6.65 3.37
CA ALA A 46 -2.60 7.83 3.56
C ALA A 46 -3.57 8.03 2.40
N ASP A 47 -3.11 7.92 1.15
CA ASP A 47 -3.96 8.03 -0.03
C ASP A 47 -5.06 6.96 -0.05
N TYR A 48 -4.71 5.71 0.31
CA TYR A 48 -5.69 4.63 0.39
C TYR A 48 -6.70 4.84 1.52
N VAL A 49 -6.26 5.23 2.70
CA VAL A 49 -7.16 5.50 3.84
C VAL A 49 -8.08 6.69 3.56
N LEU A 50 -7.61 7.72 2.84
CA LEU A 50 -8.45 8.83 2.40
C LEU A 50 -9.57 8.34 1.45
N MET A 51 -9.25 7.51 0.46
CA MET A 51 -10.28 6.89 -0.41
C MET A 51 -11.30 6.07 0.41
N VAL A 52 -10.85 5.37 1.44
CA VAL A 52 -11.74 4.64 2.36
C VAL A 52 -12.63 5.60 3.16
N ALA A 53 -12.09 6.73 3.63
CA ALA A 53 -12.84 7.76 4.34
C ALA A 53 -13.89 8.44 3.45
N GLU A 54 -13.56 8.72 2.20
CA GLU A 54 -14.52 9.21 1.20
C GLU A 54 -15.65 8.21 0.96
N ALA A 55 -15.30 6.93 0.76
CA ALA A 55 -16.30 5.87 0.57
C ALA A 55 -17.21 5.74 1.80
N TYR A 56 -16.63 5.74 3.01
CA TYR A 56 -17.36 5.73 4.28
C TYR A 56 -18.35 6.89 4.39
N ASN A 57 -17.95 8.10 4.01
CA ASN A 57 -18.81 9.27 4.09
C ASN A 57 -20.07 9.13 3.20
N VAL A 58 -19.98 8.37 2.10
CA VAL A 58 -21.09 8.09 1.18
C VAL A 58 -21.92 6.90 1.64
N ASN A 59 -21.29 5.76 1.94
CA ASN A 59 -21.99 4.50 2.18
C ASN A 59 -22.31 4.24 3.67
N ARG A 60 -21.65 4.96 4.59
CA ARG A 60 -21.74 4.78 6.05
C ARG A 60 -21.44 3.36 6.55
N ASP A 61 -20.69 2.59 5.76
CA ASP A 61 -20.28 1.21 6.06
C ASP A 61 -18.98 1.23 6.88
N LEU A 62 -19.13 1.30 8.20
CA LEU A 62 -18.01 1.36 9.14
C LEU A 62 -17.23 0.05 9.19
N ASP A 63 -17.92 -1.09 9.21
CA ASP A 63 -17.28 -2.41 9.20
C ASP A 63 -16.52 -2.66 7.89
N GLY A 64 -17.06 -2.24 6.76
CA GLY A 64 -16.37 -2.27 5.47
C GLY A 64 -15.13 -1.39 5.43
N ALA A 65 -15.20 -0.18 6.00
CA ALA A 65 -14.06 0.71 6.13
C ALA A 65 -12.96 0.07 7.01
N ALA A 66 -13.33 -0.46 8.18
CA ALA A 66 -12.40 -1.11 9.08
C ALA A 66 -11.72 -2.35 8.46
N ARG A 67 -12.49 -3.20 7.76
CA ARG A 67 -11.96 -4.35 7.00
C ARG A 67 -10.95 -3.95 5.92
N LYS A 68 -11.15 -2.80 5.29
CA LYS A 68 -10.24 -2.27 4.26
C LYS A 68 -8.94 -1.74 4.85
N ILE A 69 -8.98 -1.15 6.04
CA ILE A 69 -7.82 -0.55 6.71
C ILE A 69 -6.99 -1.60 7.46
N GLY A 70 -7.62 -2.62 8.06
CA GLY A 70 -6.93 -3.63 8.88
C GLY A 70 -5.66 -4.26 8.28
N PRO A 71 -5.62 -4.60 6.96
CA PRO A 71 -4.41 -5.16 6.33
C PRO A 71 -3.19 -4.23 6.30
N LEU A 72 -3.32 -2.93 6.61
CA LEU A 72 -2.23 -1.94 6.54
C LEU A 72 -1.22 -2.02 7.71
N GLY A 73 -1.34 -3.04 8.57
CA GLY A 73 -0.31 -3.39 9.55
C GLY A 73 -0.54 -2.84 10.96
N GLY A 74 -1.80 -2.55 11.32
CA GLY A 74 -2.18 -2.13 12.66
C GLY A 74 -3.70 -2.16 12.86
N GLU A 75 -4.14 -1.82 14.05
CA GLU A 75 -5.58 -1.61 14.31
C GLU A 75 -6.10 -0.46 13.43
N PRO A 76 -7.34 -0.54 12.90
CA PRO A 76 -7.89 0.48 12.02
C PRO A 76 -7.85 1.89 12.62
N TYR A 77 -8.13 2.00 13.93
CA TYR A 77 -8.09 3.27 14.65
C TYR A 77 -6.66 3.86 14.73
N GLU A 78 -5.66 3.06 15.06
CA GLU A 78 -4.26 3.51 15.12
C GLU A 78 -3.74 3.94 13.73
N THR A 79 -4.15 3.18 12.70
CA THR A 79 -3.76 3.47 11.32
C THR A 79 -4.30 4.83 10.86
N ILE A 80 -5.55 5.15 11.19
CA ILE A 80 -6.13 6.43 10.80
C ILE A 80 -5.57 7.61 11.60
N LEU A 81 -5.22 7.43 12.88
CA LEU A 81 -4.50 8.46 13.63
C LEU A 81 -3.14 8.78 12.99
N THR A 82 -2.41 7.75 12.58
CA THR A 82 -1.11 7.89 11.90
C THR A 82 -1.28 8.64 10.57
N VAL A 83 -2.31 8.29 9.79
CA VAL A 83 -2.63 8.95 8.52
C VAL A 83 -3.08 10.40 8.73
N GLN A 84 -3.87 10.69 9.76
CA GLN A 84 -4.32 12.05 10.06
C GLN A 84 -3.16 12.96 10.46
N GLN A 85 -2.23 12.45 11.28
CA GLN A 85 -1.01 13.16 11.62
C GLN A 85 -0.12 13.40 10.40
N PHE A 86 0.06 12.37 9.56
CA PHE A 86 0.78 12.50 8.31
C PHE A 86 0.14 13.54 7.39
N GLY A 87 -1.17 13.44 7.10
CA GLY A 87 -1.90 14.38 6.25
C GLY A 87 -1.81 15.83 6.72
N ALA A 88 -1.90 16.07 8.03
CA ALA A 88 -1.71 17.40 8.61
C ALA A 88 -0.31 17.96 8.34
N SER A 89 0.74 17.12 8.43
CA SER A 89 2.11 17.52 8.12
C SER A 89 2.43 17.59 6.62
N ALA A 90 1.73 16.81 5.80
CA ALA A 90 1.88 16.74 4.35
C ALA A 90 1.10 17.86 3.63
N GLY A 91 0.25 18.60 4.35
CA GLY A 91 -0.50 19.74 3.82
C GLY A 91 -1.78 19.35 3.11
N TYR A 92 -2.47 18.30 3.58
CA TYR A 92 -3.80 17.93 3.07
C TYR A 92 -4.80 19.07 3.27
N ASP A 93 -5.74 19.20 2.34
CA ASP A 93 -6.79 20.22 2.43
C ASP A 93 -7.74 19.95 3.60
N GLU A 94 -8.39 21.01 4.09
CA GLU A 94 -9.27 20.94 5.27
C GLU A 94 -10.40 19.90 5.10
N ARG A 95 -10.94 19.78 3.89
CA ARG A 95 -11.98 18.78 3.58
C ARG A 95 -11.50 17.35 3.81
N ASP A 96 -10.28 17.03 3.41
CA ASP A 96 -9.73 15.68 3.50
C ASP A 96 -9.40 15.35 4.96
N LEU A 97 -8.88 16.33 5.71
CA LEU A 97 -8.68 16.20 7.15
C LEU A 97 -10.00 15.99 7.91
N LEU A 98 -11.09 16.63 7.48
CA LEU A 98 -12.42 16.41 8.05
C LEU A 98 -12.96 15.00 7.75
N LEU A 99 -12.75 14.49 6.53
CA LEU A 99 -13.15 13.13 6.16
C LEU A 99 -12.39 12.09 7.01
N LEU A 100 -11.07 12.23 7.10
CA LEU A 100 -10.22 11.38 7.94
C LEU A 100 -10.62 11.46 9.41
N GLY A 101 -10.88 12.66 9.92
CA GLY A 101 -11.36 12.86 11.29
C GLY A 101 -12.70 12.18 11.56
N SER A 102 -13.67 12.31 10.65
CA SER A 102 -14.99 11.68 10.79
C SER A 102 -14.93 10.15 10.83
N LEU A 103 -14.07 9.54 10.01
CA LEU A 103 -13.85 8.10 10.04
C LEU A 103 -13.08 7.69 11.30
N GLY A 104 -12.11 8.50 11.74
CA GLY A 104 -11.36 8.26 12.98
C GLY A 104 -12.23 8.28 14.23
N GLU A 105 -13.17 9.21 14.31
CA GLU A 105 -14.17 9.23 15.39
C GLU A 105 -15.06 7.99 15.37
N ALA A 106 -15.54 7.57 14.21
CA ALA A 106 -16.36 6.37 14.07
C ALA A 106 -15.60 5.10 14.44
N LEU A 107 -14.30 5.02 14.12
CA LEU A 107 -13.46 3.87 14.42
C LEU A 107 -13.02 3.76 15.89
N ARG A 108 -13.08 4.85 16.67
CA ARG A 108 -12.62 4.86 18.07
C ARG A 108 -13.29 3.78 18.92
N ASP A 109 -14.59 3.63 18.76
CA ASP A 109 -15.41 2.69 19.52
C ASP A 109 -15.84 1.47 18.68
N TRP A 110 -15.25 1.29 17.49
CA TRP A 110 -15.59 0.19 16.59
C TRP A 110 -15.08 -1.14 17.16
N VAL A 111 -15.96 -2.15 17.16
CA VAL A 111 -15.63 -3.51 17.56
C VAL A 111 -15.81 -4.44 16.35
N PRO A 112 -14.82 -5.29 16.01
CA PRO A 112 -14.92 -6.20 14.88
C PRO A 112 -16.16 -7.11 14.95
N GLY A 113 -17.00 -7.08 13.89
CA GLY A 113 -18.09 -8.05 13.71
C GLY A 113 -19.43 -7.68 14.34
N GLN A 114 -19.68 -6.40 14.68
CA GLN A 114 -20.97 -5.95 15.22
C GLN A 114 -22.16 -6.19 14.26
N GLU A 115 -21.99 -6.04 12.94
CA GLU A 115 -23.05 -6.30 11.95
C GLU A 115 -23.58 -7.75 11.95
N LEU A 116 -22.73 -8.74 12.27
CA LEU A 116 -23.12 -10.16 12.24
C LEU A 116 -24.08 -10.54 13.37
N GLN A 117 -24.19 -9.72 14.42
CA GLN A 117 -25.11 -9.95 15.54
C GLN A 117 -26.45 -9.20 15.38
N ALA A 118 -26.51 -8.22 14.46
CA ALA A 118 -27.66 -7.34 14.26
C ALA A 118 -28.66 -7.85 13.21
N THR A 119 -28.52 -9.07 12.69
CA THR A 119 -29.55 -9.68 11.84
C THR A 119 -30.55 -10.45 12.72
N PRO A 120 -31.72 -9.87 13.07
CA PRO A 120 -32.82 -10.67 13.57
C PRO A 120 -33.26 -11.59 12.43
N THR A 121 -33.09 -12.89 12.65
CA THR A 121 -33.69 -13.94 11.84
C THR A 121 -35.18 -13.63 11.63
N PRO A 122 -35.69 -13.62 10.38
CA PRO A 122 -37.12 -13.45 10.12
C PRO A 122 -37.96 -14.61 10.66
#